data_AF-A0A1H2YTE7-F1
#
_entry.id   AF-A0A1H2YTE7-F1
#
_cell.length_a   1.000
_cell.length_b   1.000
_cell.length_c   1.000
_cell.angle_alpha   90.00
_cell.angle_beta   90.00
_cell.angle_gamma   90.00
#
_symmetry.space_group_name_H-M   'P 1'
#
loop_
_entity.id
_entity.type
_entity.pdbx_description
1 polymer ?
#
loop_
_entity_poly.entity_id
_entity_poly.type
_entity_poly.pdbx_seq_one_letter_code
_entity_poly.pdbx_strand_id
1 'polypeptide(L)'
;MQLALDFSAPRPASRPASRPTPPPAPLQASLPTGMDRRRLVGRRSLHRGAAAETQALRRYLARGWRLEARNWRAERVHGGGELDLILWRDGWYAFVEVKARRSLDEAAGAVTPAQFRRLDLASQRFLNLRGADFADRRFDLAICDQWGRMEILENAFA
;
A
#
# COMPACT_ATOMS: atom_id res chain seq x y z
N MET A 1 35.77 61.36 -75.43
CA MET A 1 36.27 61.38 -74.04
C MET A 1 35.07 61.20 -73.12
N GLN A 2 35.21 60.32 -72.10
CA GLN A 2 34.32 59.95 -70.97
C GLN A 2 32.78 59.78 -71.21
N LEU A 3 32.09 58.65 -70.99
CA LEU A 3 31.92 57.67 -69.89
C LEU A 3 31.02 58.10 -68.69
N ALA A 4 30.17 57.13 -68.29
CA ALA A 4 29.28 56.99 -67.11
C ALA A 4 27.86 57.59 -67.26
N LEU A 5 26.76 56.83 -67.49
CA LEU A 5 26.17 55.66 -66.81
C LEU A 5 26.00 55.83 -65.30
N ASP A 6 24.77 56.13 -64.86
CA ASP A 6 24.28 55.71 -63.55
C ASP A 6 22.87 55.11 -63.68
N PHE A 7 22.78 53.83 -63.35
CA PHE A 7 21.59 52.98 -63.43
C PHE A 7 20.91 52.97 -62.06
N SER A 8 19.65 53.40 -62.01
CA SER A 8 18.78 53.27 -60.85
C SER A 8 18.70 51.82 -60.35
N ALA A 9 19.20 51.57 -59.14
CA ALA A 9 19.14 50.25 -58.49
C ALA A 9 17.67 49.83 -58.16
N PRO A 10 17.35 48.52 -58.18
CA PRO A 10 16.01 48.01 -57.93
C PRO A 10 15.65 47.96 -56.43
N ARG A 11 14.36 48.16 -56.13
CA ARG A 11 13.75 48.01 -54.79
C ARG A 11 13.81 46.55 -54.31
N PRO A 12 14.01 46.29 -52.99
CA PRO A 12 13.95 44.92 -52.46
C PRO A 12 12.53 44.35 -52.44
N ALA A 13 12.43 43.05 -52.75
CA ALA A 13 11.19 42.28 -52.76
C ALA A 13 10.59 42.08 -51.36
N SER A 14 9.26 42.13 -51.27
CA SER A 14 8.46 41.85 -50.08
C SER A 14 8.56 40.38 -49.66
N ARG A 15 8.84 40.11 -48.37
CA ARG A 15 8.80 38.77 -47.76
C ARG A 15 7.37 38.15 -47.84
N PRO A 16 7.22 36.83 -48.06
CA PRO A 16 5.92 36.19 -47.97
C PRO A 16 5.44 36.08 -46.51
N ALA A 17 4.13 36.26 -46.30
CA ALA A 17 3.47 36.07 -45.02
C ALA A 17 3.52 34.58 -44.60
N SER A 18 3.98 34.31 -43.38
CA SER A 18 3.97 32.98 -42.76
C SER A 18 2.53 32.50 -42.50
N ARG A 19 2.18 31.30 -42.98
CA ARG A 19 0.90 30.64 -42.67
C ARG A 19 0.76 30.40 -41.16
N PRO A 20 -0.46 30.50 -40.59
CA PRO A 20 -0.71 30.09 -39.21
C PRO A 20 -0.54 28.57 -39.08
N THR A 21 0.23 28.15 -38.09
CA THR A 21 0.38 26.75 -37.66
C THR A 21 -0.96 26.24 -37.10
N PRO A 22 -1.43 25.04 -37.49
CA PRO A 22 -2.62 24.46 -36.87
C PRO A 22 -2.34 24.18 -35.38
N PRO A 23 -3.36 24.28 -34.50
CA PRO A 23 -3.20 23.92 -33.10
C PRO A 23 -2.77 22.45 -32.97
N PRO A 24 -1.93 22.10 -31.97
CA PRO A 24 -1.56 20.71 -31.75
C PRO A 24 -2.82 19.87 -31.50
N ALA A 25 -2.91 18.73 -32.18
CA ALA A 25 -3.95 17.74 -31.91
C ALA A 25 -3.95 17.39 -30.41
N PRO A 26 -5.13 17.13 -29.81
CA PRO A 26 -5.19 16.77 -28.39
C PRO A 26 -4.28 15.57 -28.13
N LEU A 27 -3.39 15.73 -27.16
CA LEU A 27 -2.52 14.67 -26.66
C LEU A 27 -3.44 13.52 -26.24
N GLN A 28 -3.48 12.45 -27.03
CA GLN A 28 -4.24 11.26 -26.67
C GLN A 28 -3.70 10.79 -25.32
N ALA A 29 -4.51 10.93 -24.27
CA ALA A 29 -4.22 10.37 -22.96
C ALA A 29 -3.98 8.87 -23.17
N SER A 30 -2.70 8.49 -23.18
CA SER A 30 -2.30 7.12 -23.42
C SER A 30 -2.93 6.27 -22.33
N LEU A 31 -3.78 5.31 -22.72
CA LEU A 31 -4.36 4.37 -21.77
C LEU A 31 -3.23 3.72 -20.97
N PRO A 32 -3.31 3.67 -19.63
CA PRO A 32 -2.22 3.18 -18.80
C PRO A 32 -1.89 1.74 -19.21
N THR A 33 -0.63 1.53 -19.59
CA THR A 33 -0.07 0.22 -19.93
C THR A 33 -0.38 -0.78 -18.82
N GLY A 34 -0.46 -2.07 -19.14
CA GLY A 34 -0.71 -3.12 -18.13
C GLY A 34 0.28 -3.15 -16.96
N MET A 35 1.46 -2.53 -17.11
CA MET A 35 2.45 -2.34 -16.04
C MET A 35 2.08 -1.19 -15.08
N ASP A 36 1.54 -0.07 -15.59
CA ASP A 36 1.10 1.08 -14.78
C ASP A 36 -0.17 0.76 -13.99
N ARG A 37 -1.10 0.03 -14.60
CA ARG A 37 -2.29 -0.50 -13.91
C ARG A 37 -1.89 -1.40 -12.74
N ARG A 38 -0.92 -2.31 -12.91
CA ARG A 38 -0.43 -3.17 -11.82
C ARG A 38 0.26 -2.39 -10.70
N ARG A 39 1.08 -1.39 -11.03
CA ARG A 39 1.73 -0.51 -10.04
C ARG A 39 0.71 0.34 -9.26
N LEU A 40 -0.32 0.86 -9.94
CA LEU A 40 -1.41 1.61 -9.30
C LEU A 40 -2.30 0.74 -8.42
N VAL A 41 -2.62 -0.48 -8.85
CA VAL A 41 -3.34 -1.47 -8.04
C VAL A 41 -2.51 -1.86 -6.81
N GLY A 42 -1.22 -2.13 -6.99
CA GLY A 42 -0.30 -2.40 -5.88
C GLY A 42 -0.22 -1.26 -4.87
N ARG A 43 -0.06 -0.01 -5.34
CA ARG A 43 -0.12 1.18 -4.48
C ARG A 43 -1.45 1.31 -3.76
N ARG A 44 -2.59 1.10 -4.42
CA ARG A 44 -3.91 1.17 -3.77
C ARG A 44 -4.09 0.08 -2.72
N SER A 45 -3.62 -1.14 -2.98
CA SER A 45 -3.64 -2.24 -2.02
C SER A 45 -2.76 -1.95 -0.80
N LEU A 46 -1.57 -1.37 -0.99
CA LEU A 46 -0.69 -0.96 0.11
C LEU A 46 -1.32 0.10 1.01
N HIS A 47 -1.91 1.16 0.43
CA HIS A 47 -2.58 2.20 1.20
C HIS A 47 -3.80 1.66 1.96
N ARG A 48 -4.57 0.77 1.33
CA ARG A 48 -5.71 0.10 1.99
C ARG A 48 -5.26 -0.77 3.15
N GLY A 49 -4.18 -1.53 2.99
CA GLY A 49 -3.58 -2.33 4.05
C GLY A 49 -3.16 -1.46 5.24
N ALA A 50 -2.39 -0.39 5.00
CA ALA A 50 -1.93 0.51 6.06
C ALA A 50 -3.08 1.23 6.78
N ALA A 51 -4.14 1.61 6.05
CA ALA A 51 -5.34 2.21 6.63
C ALA A 51 -6.10 1.22 7.51
N ALA A 52 -6.27 -0.03 7.05
CA ALA A 52 -6.87 -1.10 7.84
C ALA A 52 -6.06 -1.39 9.11
N GLU A 53 -4.74 -1.50 9.02
CA GLU A 53 -3.86 -1.72 10.17
C GLU A 53 -3.98 -0.59 11.21
N THR A 54 -4.01 0.66 10.74
CA THR A 54 -4.20 1.83 11.61
C THR A 54 -5.57 1.84 12.28
N GLN A 55 -6.62 1.44 11.57
CA GLN A 55 -7.97 1.34 12.14
C GLN A 55 -8.05 0.21 13.19
N ALA A 56 -7.47 -0.95 12.90
CA ALA A 56 -7.40 -2.07 13.83
C ALA A 56 -6.69 -1.65 15.12
N LEU A 57 -5.51 -1.05 15.00
CA LEU A 57 -4.77 -0.51 16.14
C LEU A 57 -5.61 0.44 16.98
N ARG A 58 -6.30 1.42 16.36
CA ARG A 58 -7.17 2.35 17.10
C ARG A 58 -8.26 1.64 17.92
N ARG A 59 -8.85 0.57 17.38
CA ARG A 59 -9.89 -0.22 18.09
C ARG A 59 -9.31 -0.94 19.30
N TYR A 60 -8.10 -1.47 19.18
CA TYR A 60 -7.39 -2.10 20.31
C TYR A 60 -6.97 -1.08 21.38
N LEU A 61 -6.39 0.05 20.98
CA LEU A 61 -6.01 1.13 21.91
C LEU A 61 -7.23 1.63 22.70
N ALA A 62 -8.38 1.81 22.02
CA ALA A 62 -9.63 2.22 22.67
C ALA A 62 -10.18 1.17 23.67
N ARG A 63 -9.73 -0.09 23.58
CA ARG A 63 -10.08 -1.20 24.50
C ARG A 63 -8.99 -1.44 25.57
N GLY A 64 -8.06 -0.50 25.73
CA GLY A 64 -7.01 -0.55 26.76
C GLY A 64 -5.80 -1.41 26.40
N TRP A 65 -5.66 -1.84 25.14
CA TRP A 65 -4.45 -2.53 24.71
C TRP A 65 -3.33 -1.54 24.44
N ARG A 66 -2.10 -1.94 24.75
CA ARG A 66 -0.88 -1.21 24.38
C ARG A 66 -0.27 -1.84 23.14
N LEU A 67 0.22 -1.00 22.23
CA LEU A 67 1.01 -1.46 21.09
C LEU A 67 2.44 -1.81 21.52
N GLU A 68 2.88 -3.02 21.19
CA GLU A 68 4.26 -3.46 21.40
C GLU A 68 5.07 -3.40 20.10
N ALA A 69 4.49 -3.81 18.97
CA ALA A 69 5.13 -3.72 17.66
C ALA A 69 4.12 -3.71 16.51
N ARG A 70 4.54 -3.18 15.35
CA ARG A 70 3.80 -3.20 14.08
C ARG A 70 4.68 -3.79 12.98
N ASN A 71 4.08 -4.52 12.05
CA ASN A 71 4.76 -5.14 10.90
C ASN A 71 6.06 -5.85 11.31
N TRP A 72 6.02 -6.55 12.44
CA TRP A 72 7.20 -7.15 13.05
C TRP A 72 7.55 -8.42 12.30
N ARG A 73 8.82 -8.57 11.93
CA ARG A 73 9.30 -9.72 11.17
C ARG A 73 10.20 -10.57 12.04
N ALA A 74 9.83 -11.85 12.19
CA ALA A 74 10.66 -12.81 12.89
C ALA A 74 11.89 -13.16 12.05
N GLU A 75 13.06 -12.74 12.51
CA GLU A 75 14.32 -13.23 11.96
C GLU A 75 14.40 -14.76 12.11
N ARG A 76 14.90 -15.44 11.06
CA ARG A 76 15.12 -16.89 11.00
C ARG A 76 13.85 -17.75 10.92
N VAL A 77 12.65 -17.18 10.88
CA VAL A 77 11.42 -17.91 10.51
C VAL A 77 11.31 -17.96 8.98
N HIS A 78 11.54 -19.13 8.40
CA HIS A 78 11.44 -19.33 6.94
C HIS A 78 10.01 -19.10 6.44
N GLY A 79 9.88 -18.43 5.29
CA GLY A 79 8.57 -18.09 4.70
C GLY A 79 7.93 -16.82 5.27
N GLY A 80 8.68 -16.00 6.01
CA GLY A 80 8.26 -14.64 6.38
C GLY A 80 7.24 -14.60 7.50
N GLY A 81 7.63 -15.08 8.69
CA GLY A 81 6.84 -14.96 9.93
C GLY A 81 6.66 -13.50 10.35
N GLU A 82 5.76 -12.81 9.65
CA GLU A 82 5.38 -11.42 9.89
C GLU A 82 4.15 -11.37 10.79
N LEU A 83 4.14 -10.42 11.72
CA LEU A 83 3.05 -10.12 12.64
C LEU A 83 2.64 -8.65 12.43
N ASP A 84 1.45 -8.41 11.89
CA ASP A 84 1.00 -7.06 11.54
C ASP A 84 0.89 -6.16 12.78
N LEU A 85 0.25 -6.66 13.85
CA LEU A 85 0.18 -5.98 15.14
C LEU A 85 0.47 -6.96 16.28
N ILE A 86 1.28 -6.49 17.24
CA ILE A 86 1.52 -7.15 18.51
C ILE A 86 1.08 -6.20 19.61
N LEU A 87 0.13 -6.64 20.41
CA LEU A 87 -0.53 -5.85 21.44
C LEU A 87 -0.42 -6.55 22.79
N TRP A 88 -0.38 -5.77 23.85
CA TRP A 88 -0.31 -6.26 25.23
C TRP A 88 -1.39 -5.63 26.10
N ARG A 89 -1.99 -6.42 26.99
CA ARG A 89 -2.90 -5.95 28.03
C ARG A 89 -2.95 -6.96 29.18
N ASP A 90 -2.66 -6.50 30.41
CA ASP A 90 -2.84 -7.27 31.65
C ASP A 90 -2.27 -8.71 31.62
N GLY A 91 -1.06 -8.86 31.07
CA GLY A 91 -0.38 -10.17 30.97
C GLY A 91 -0.71 -10.98 29.71
N TRP A 92 -1.64 -10.49 28.88
CA TRP A 92 -2.02 -11.12 27.61
C TRP A 92 -1.37 -10.43 26.41
N TYR A 93 -0.89 -11.23 25.46
CA TYR A 93 -0.51 -10.78 24.13
C TYR A 93 -1.58 -11.10 23.10
N ALA A 94 -1.94 -10.12 22.27
CA ALA A 94 -2.73 -10.33 21.07
C ALA A 94 -1.84 -10.16 19.85
N PHE A 95 -1.74 -11.22 19.05
CA PHE A 95 -1.10 -11.24 17.74
C PHE A 95 -2.18 -11.12 16.69
N VAL A 96 -2.23 -9.98 16.00
CA VAL A 96 -3.35 -9.65 15.12
C VAL A 96 -2.87 -9.65 13.68
N GLU A 97 -3.51 -10.48 12.86
CA GLU A 97 -3.43 -10.40 11.41
C GLU A 97 -4.47 -9.42 10.91
N VAL A 98 -4.11 -8.52 9.99
CA VAL A 98 -5.00 -7.52 9.41
C VAL A 98 -5.21 -7.78 7.92
N LYS A 99 -6.47 -7.98 7.51
CA LYS A 99 -6.84 -8.22 6.11
C LYS A 99 -7.77 -7.13 5.57
N ALA A 100 -7.32 -6.44 4.53
CA ALA A 100 -8.18 -5.58 3.71
C ALA A 100 -8.85 -6.41 2.60
N ARG A 101 -10.19 -6.48 2.61
CA ARG A 101 -11.02 -7.25 1.67
C ARG A 101 -12.03 -6.35 0.95
N ARG A 102 -12.71 -6.87 -0.08
CA ARG A 102 -13.76 -6.10 -0.78
C ARG A 102 -15.05 -6.08 0.03
N SER A 103 -15.42 -7.20 0.62
CA SER A 103 -16.55 -7.34 1.54
C SER A 103 -16.15 -8.08 2.81
N LEU A 104 -16.98 -7.97 3.85
CA LEU A 104 -16.84 -8.80 5.04
C LEU A 104 -17.23 -10.25 4.76
N ASP A 105 -18.08 -10.58 3.78
CA ASP A 105 -18.41 -12.00 3.49
C ASP A 105 -17.22 -12.77 2.86
N GLU A 106 -16.30 -12.07 2.19
CA GLU A 106 -14.99 -12.64 1.79
C GLU A 106 -14.10 -12.99 3.00
N ALA A 107 -14.46 -12.56 4.22
CA ALA A 107 -13.78 -12.88 5.49
C ALA A 107 -13.81 -14.36 5.84
N ALA A 108 -14.75 -15.12 5.29
CA ALA A 108 -14.99 -16.51 5.66
C ALA A 108 -13.83 -17.47 5.30
N GLY A 109 -12.79 -16.98 4.63
CA GLY A 109 -11.56 -17.74 4.44
C GLY A 109 -10.82 -17.93 5.77
N ALA A 110 -11.04 -19.07 6.42
CA ALA A 110 -10.27 -19.52 7.58
C ALA A 110 -8.77 -19.35 7.29
N VAL A 111 -8.02 -18.85 8.28
CA VAL A 111 -6.58 -18.77 8.13
C VAL A 111 -6.03 -20.18 7.93
N THR A 112 -5.30 -20.37 6.83
CA THR A 112 -4.79 -21.71 6.50
C THR A 112 -3.88 -22.24 7.62
N PRO A 113 -3.84 -23.56 7.87
CA PRO A 113 -2.94 -24.15 8.87
C PRO A 113 -1.47 -23.75 8.65
N ALA A 114 -1.05 -23.57 7.40
CA ALA A 114 0.30 -23.13 7.07
C ALA A 114 0.56 -21.67 7.48
N GLN A 115 -0.43 -20.78 7.32
CA GLN A 115 -0.31 -19.40 7.78
C GLN A 115 -0.29 -19.37 9.31
N PHE A 116 -1.18 -20.11 9.99
CA PHE A 116 -1.18 -20.19 11.44
C PHE A 116 0.17 -20.65 12.00
N ARG A 117 0.76 -21.73 11.46
CA ARG A 117 2.09 -22.20 11.88
C ARG A 117 3.16 -21.11 11.78
N ARG A 118 3.13 -20.25 10.76
CA ARG A 118 4.09 -19.15 10.63
C ARG A 118 3.87 -18.06 11.67
N LEU A 119 2.61 -17.70 11.93
CA LEU A 119 2.24 -16.74 12.97
C LEU A 119 2.63 -17.26 14.36
N ASP A 120 2.37 -18.54 14.62
CA ASP A 120 2.71 -19.20 15.88
C ASP A 120 4.23 -19.18 16.12
N LEU A 121 5.04 -19.63 15.15
CA LEU A 121 6.50 -19.57 15.24
C LEU A 121 7.02 -18.13 15.43
N ALA A 122 6.46 -17.16 14.71
CA ALA A 122 6.82 -15.75 14.86
C ALA A 122 6.49 -15.23 16.26
N SER A 123 5.30 -15.56 16.79
CA SER A 123 4.87 -15.13 18.11
C SER A 123 5.74 -15.73 19.22
N GLN A 124 6.09 -17.02 19.14
CA GLN A 124 7.01 -17.66 20.08
C GLN A 124 8.37 -16.94 20.08
N ARG A 125 8.87 -16.61 18.88
CA ARG A 125 10.13 -15.88 18.76
C ARG A 125 10.06 -14.49 19.38
N PHE A 126 8.96 -13.78 19.16
CA PHE A 126 8.73 -12.47 19.77
C PHE A 126 8.71 -12.57 21.31
N LEU A 127 7.93 -13.48 21.87
CA LEU A 127 7.80 -13.67 23.32
C LEU A 127 9.14 -14.02 23.96
N ASN A 128 9.90 -14.91 23.33
CA ASN A 128 11.23 -15.28 23.80
C ASN A 128 12.19 -14.09 23.87
N LEU A 129 12.21 -13.24 22.84
CA LEU A 129 13.01 -12.02 22.83
C LEU A 129 12.57 -10.98 23.87
N ARG A 130 11.34 -11.07 24.36
CA ARG A 130 10.79 -10.21 25.41
C ARG A 130 10.86 -10.83 26.80
N GLY A 131 11.40 -12.05 26.94
CA GLY A 131 11.42 -12.79 28.21
C GLY A 131 10.01 -13.10 28.74
N ALA A 132 9.05 -13.27 27.83
CA ALA A 132 7.62 -13.42 28.13
C ALA A 132 7.08 -14.78 27.65
N ASP A 133 7.90 -15.83 27.70
CA ASP A 133 7.58 -17.16 27.15
C ASP A 133 6.32 -17.79 27.76
N PHE A 134 5.96 -17.40 28.99
CA PHE A 134 4.79 -17.91 29.73
C PHE A 134 3.57 -16.98 29.69
N ALA A 135 3.64 -15.87 28.95
CA ALA A 135 2.51 -14.97 28.85
C ALA A 135 1.37 -15.62 28.04
N ASP A 136 0.14 -15.39 28.47
CA ASP A 136 -1.03 -15.80 27.71
C ASP A 136 -1.04 -15.11 26.36
N ARG A 137 -1.47 -15.82 25.32
CA ARG A 137 -1.52 -15.29 23.96
C ARG A 137 -2.77 -15.70 23.22
N ARG A 138 -3.25 -14.79 22.38
CA ARG A 138 -4.33 -15.01 21.43
C ARG A 138 -3.94 -14.56 20.03
N PHE A 139 -4.53 -15.21 19.04
CA PHE A 139 -4.40 -14.83 17.65
C PHE A 139 -5.73 -14.29 17.16
N ASP A 140 -5.74 -13.03 16.76
CA ASP A 140 -6.96 -12.35 16.32
C ASP A 140 -6.86 -12.05 14.82
N LEU A 141 -8.00 -12.00 14.16
CA LEU A 141 -8.10 -11.61 12.76
C LEU A 141 -8.94 -10.34 12.64
N ALA A 142 -8.32 -9.24 12.22
CA ALA A 142 -9.01 -7.99 11.94
C ALA A 142 -9.26 -7.86 10.44
N ILE A 143 -10.52 -7.64 10.06
CA ILE A 143 -10.94 -7.61 8.66
C ILE A 143 -11.58 -6.27 8.39
N CYS A 144 -11.03 -5.55 7.42
CA CYS A 144 -11.56 -4.27 6.96
C CYS A 144 -12.09 -4.41 5.55
N ASP A 145 -13.35 -4.04 5.34
CA ASP A 145 -13.91 -3.99 3.99
C ASP A 145 -13.57 -2.68 3.27
N GLN A 146 -13.98 -2.57 2.00
CA GLN A 146 -13.68 -1.40 1.17
C GLN A 146 -14.39 -0.11 1.61
N TRP A 147 -15.40 -0.20 2.48
CA TRP A 147 -16.11 0.94 3.05
C TRP A 147 -15.56 1.34 4.42
N GLY A 148 -14.52 0.66 4.90
CA GLY A 148 -13.89 0.93 6.20
C GLY A 148 -14.65 0.34 7.38
N ARG A 149 -15.60 -0.58 7.15
CA ARG A 149 -16.20 -1.36 8.25
C ARG A 149 -15.19 -2.41 8.68
N MET A 150 -15.06 -2.56 9.99
CA MET A 150 -14.09 -3.46 10.58
C MET A 150 -14.72 -4.44 11.56
N GLU A 151 -14.35 -5.71 11.38
CA GLU A 151 -14.66 -6.81 12.27
C GLU A 151 -13.37 -7.36 12.87
N ILE A 152 -13.41 -7.75 14.15
CA ILE A 152 -12.30 -8.40 14.83
C ILE A 152 -12.82 -9.74 15.33
N LEU A 153 -12.27 -10.81 14.78
CA LEU A 153 -12.49 -12.18 15.22
C LEU A 153 -11.39 -12.51 16.23
N GLU A 154 -11.75 -12.56 17.51
CA GLU A 154 -10.81 -12.96 18.56
C GLU A 154 -10.62 -14.47 18.54
N ASN A 155 -9.40 -14.95 18.81
CA ASN A 155 -9.06 -16.37 18.77
C ASN A 155 -9.45 -17.07 17.45
N ALA A 156 -9.21 -16.41 16.31
CA ALA A 156 -9.64 -16.86 14.98
C ALA A 156 -8.93 -18.14 14.48
N PHE A 157 -8.19 -18.84 15.34
CA PHE A 157 -7.26 -19.92 15.02
C PHE A 157 -7.31 -21.10 16.01
N ALA A 158 -8.38 -21.16 16.83
CA ALA A 158 -8.59 -22.22 17.81
C ALA A 158 -8.91 -23.58 17.17
#